data_AF-A0A0D0INW6-F1
#
_entry.id   AF-A0A0D0INW6-F1
#
_cell.length_a   1.000
_cell.length_b   1.000
_cell.length_c   1.000
_cell.angle_alpha   90.00
_cell.angle_beta   90.00
_cell.angle_gamma   90.00
#
_symmetry.space_group_name_H-M   'P 1'
#
loop_
_entity.id
_entity.type
_entity.pdbx_description
1 polymer ?
#
loop_
_entity_poly.entity_id
_entity_poly.type
_entity_poly.pdbx_seq_one_letter_code
_entity_poly.pdbx_strand_id
1 'polypeptide(L)'
;MQVKCYIEEYENREGRPSARLREKASGRKVDIGLADVEDRQAFLRFLGGAARNRAVMPGVFLRESEEDCVLVNGELDFDAPDELRFLNNSRLSYIFA
;
A
#
# COMPACT_ATOMS: atom_id res chain seq x y z
N MET A 1 3.06 5.54 -13.74
CA MET A 1 3.66 6.08 -12.50
C MET A 1 4.05 4.90 -11.63
N GLN A 2 5.24 4.92 -11.04
CA GLN A 2 5.69 3.89 -10.11
C GLN A 2 6.08 4.56 -8.79
N VAL A 3 5.61 4.00 -7.67
CA VAL A 3 5.92 4.47 -6.33
C VAL A 3 6.35 3.32 -5.44
N LYS A 4 7.38 3.56 -4.61
CA LYS A 4 7.78 2.65 -3.54
C LYS A 4 6.97 2.95 -2.30
N CYS A 5 6.31 1.95 -1.75
CA CYS A 5 5.47 2.09 -0.58
C CYS A 5 5.99 1.28 0.61
N TYR A 6 5.63 1.73 1.81
CA TYR A 6 5.67 0.93 3.03
C TYR A 6 4.23 0.69 3.52
N ILE A 7 4.06 -0.36 4.31
CA ILE A 7 2.81 -0.70 4.98
C ILE A 7 2.78 0.04 6.32
N GLU A 8 1.80 0.91 6.50
CA GLU A 8 1.50 1.52 7.78
C GLU A 8 0.36 0.75 8.45
N GLU A 9 0.63 0.21 9.63
CA GLU A 9 -0.37 -0.39 10.52
C GLU A 9 -0.95 0.68 11.45
N TYR A 10 -2.26 0.66 11.66
CA TYR A 10 -2.97 1.64 12.50
C TYR A 10 -4.24 1.04 13.08
N GLU A 11 -4.77 1.65 14.15
CA GLU A 11 -6.13 1.35 14.63
C GLU A 11 -7.12 2.28 13.92
N ASN A 12 -8.15 1.70 13.32
CA ASN A 12 -9.20 2.50 12.70
C ASN A 12 -10.13 3.13 13.76
N ARG A 13 -11.12 3.91 13.31
CA ARG A 13 -12.06 4.61 14.21
C ARG A 13 -12.89 3.68 15.10
N GLU A 14 -12.97 2.40 14.78
CA GLU A 14 -13.66 1.37 15.56
C GLU A 14 -12.71 0.60 16.49
N GLY A 15 -11.45 1.02 16.60
CA GLY A 15 -10.41 0.33 17.37
C GLY A 15 -9.92 -0.97 16.72
N ARG A 16 -10.19 -1.19 15.42
CA ARG A 16 -9.78 -2.42 14.74
C ARG A 16 -8.41 -2.24 14.08
N PRO A 17 -7.48 -3.21 14.27
CA PRO A 17 -6.22 -3.23 13.54
C PRO A 17 -6.46 -3.16 12.03
N SER A 18 -5.77 -2.24 11.37
CA SER A 18 -5.90 -1.94 9.95
C SER A 18 -4.53 -1.65 9.36
N ALA A 19 -4.43 -1.74 8.03
CA ALA A 19 -3.20 -1.44 7.31
C ALA A 19 -3.50 -0.66 6.03
N ARG A 20 -2.56 0.19 5.62
CA ARG A 20 -2.60 0.92 4.34
C ARG A 20 -1.21 1.09 3.76
N LEU A 21 -1.14 1.49 2.50
CA LEU A 21 0.11 1.89 1.87
C LEU A 21 0.38 3.38 2.06
N ARG A 22 1.65 3.70 2.27
CA ARG A 22 2.19 5.06 2.20
C ARG A 22 3.42 5.10 1.31
N GLU A 23 3.54 6.14 0.50
CA GLU A 23 4.71 6.39 -0.33
C GLU A 23 5.94 6.63 0.56
N LYS A 24 7.06 5.95 0.31
CA LYS A 24 8.28 6.10 1.12
C LYS A 24 8.86 7.52 1.04
N ALA A 25 8.88 8.09 -0.17
CA ALA A 25 9.47 9.41 -0.42
C ALA A 25 8.75 10.52 0.37
N SER A 26 7.43 10.64 0.22
CA SER A 26 6.65 11.75 0.79
C SER A 26 5.92 11.40 2.10
N GLY A 27 5.64 10.12 2.32
CA GLY A 27 4.73 9.66 3.37
C GLY A 27 3.25 9.80 2.99
N ARG A 28 2.91 10.25 1.77
CA ARG A 28 1.52 10.36 1.31
C ARG A 28 0.80 9.01 1.36
N LYS A 29 -0.49 9.05 1.66
CA LYS A 29 -1.35 7.86 1.53
C LYS A 29 -1.35 7.42 0.07
N VAL A 30 -1.22 6.13 -0.17
CA VAL A 30 -1.41 5.54 -1.49
C VAL A 30 -2.71 4.75 -1.49
N ASP A 31 -3.68 5.26 -2.25
CA ASP A 31 -4.96 4.63 -2.51
C ASP A 31 -4.90 3.96 -3.89
N ILE A 32 -5.42 2.75 -4.00
CA ILE A 32 -5.38 1.96 -5.24
C ILE A 32 -6.75 1.93 -5.96
N GLY A 33 -7.69 2.79 -5.56
CA GLY A 33 -8.91 3.06 -6.34
C GLY A 33 -9.87 1.88 -6.46
N LEU A 34 -9.78 0.89 -5.55
CA LEU A 34 -10.58 -0.33 -5.63
C LEU A 34 -12.06 -0.07 -5.34
N ALA A 35 -12.90 -0.28 -6.34
CA ALA A 35 -14.35 -0.11 -6.23
C ALA A 35 -15.05 -1.36 -5.69
N ASP A 36 -14.58 -2.56 -6.07
CA ASP A 36 -15.23 -3.83 -5.73
C ASP A 36 -14.75 -4.43 -4.40
N VAL A 37 -15.62 -5.18 -3.73
CA VAL A 37 -15.35 -5.83 -2.44
C VAL A 37 -14.31 -6.95 -2.60
N GLU A 38 -14.35 -7.72 -3.69
CA GLU A 38 -13.40 -8.82 -3.90
C GLU A 38 -11.98 -8.29 -4.05
N ASP A 39 -11.79 -7.26 -4.87
CA ASP A 39 -10.52 -6.59 -5.06
C ASP A 39 -9.97 -6.04 -3.73
N ARG A 40 -10.83 -5.38 -2.94
CA ARG A 40 -10.44 -4.84 -1.62
C ARG A 40 -9.99 -5.96 -0.69
N GLN A 41 -10.70 -7.08 -0.66
CA GLN A 41 -10.33 -8.23 0.15
C GLN A 41 -9.03 -8.88 -0.33
N ALA A 42 -8.81 -8.97 -1.64
CA ALA A 42 -7.57 -9.46 -2.21
C ALA A 42 -6.38 -8.58 -1.80
N PHE A 43 -6.53 -7.26 -1.88
CA PHE A 43 -5.51 -6.31 -1.44
C PHE A 43 -5.22 -6.40 0.07
N LEU A 44 -6.25 -6.49 0.91
CA LEU A 44 -6.06 -6.67 2.36
C LEU A 44 -5.36 -7.99 2.69
N ARG A 45 -5.66 -9.08 1.96
CA ARG A 45 -4.92 -10.35 2.08
C ARG A 45 -3.46 -10.20 1.68
N PHE A 46 -3.18 -9.47 0.60
CA PHE A 46 -1.80 -9.16 0.18
C PHE A 46 -1.03 -8.44 1.31
N LEU A 47 -1.58 -7.36 1.87
CA LEU A 47 -0.95 -6.65 3.00
C LEU A 47 -0.79 -7.54 4.25
N GLY A 48 -1.83 -8.31 4.57
CA GLY A 48 -1.81 -9.24 5.71
C GLY A 48 -0.79 -10.39 5.56
N GLY A 49 -0.44 -10.75 4.33
CA GLY A 49 0.63 -11.69 4.03
C GLY A 49 1.99 -11.23 4.55
N ALA A 50 2.32 -9.93 4.38
CA ALA A 50 3.54 -9.35 4.93
C ALA A 50 3.55 -9.37 6.47
N ALA A 51 2.41 -9.09 7.10
CA ALA A 51 2.33 -9.04 8.57
C ALA A 51 2.59 -10.43 9.19
N ARG A 52 2.09 -11.50 8.56
CA ARG A 52 2.36 -12.89 8.97
C ARG A 52 3.81 -13.32 8.76
N ASN A 53 4.50 -12.70 7.80
CA ASN A 53 5.87 -13.01 7.42
C ASN A 53 6.85 -11.89 7.79
N ARG A 54 6.56 -11.11 8.84
CA ARG A 54 7.34 -9.93 9.23
C ARG A 54 8.81 -10.21 9.47
N ALA A 55 9.15 -11.41 9.92
CA ALA A 55 10.54 -11.82 10.14
C ALA A 55 11.34 -11.98 8.82
N VAL A 56 10.66 -12.18 7.69
CA VAL A 56 11.27 -12.37 6.37
C VAL A 56 11.52 -11.03 5.66
N MET A 57 10.58 -10.10 5.76
CA MET A 57 10.65 -8.79 5.10
C MET A 57 10.27 -7.64 6.05
N PRO A 58 11.04 -7.40 7.12
CA PRO A 58 10.68 -6.40 8.13
C PRO A 58 10.68 -4.97 7.56
N GLY A 59 11.47 -4.70 6.50
CA GLY A 59 11.62 -3.38 5.91
C GLY A 59 10.36 -2.85 5.23
N VAL A 60 9.43 -3.72 4.84
CA VAL A 60 8.18 -3.32 4.18
C VAL A 60 7.27 -2.50 5.09
N PHE A 61 7.48 -2.58 6.41
CA PHE A 61 6.78 -1.78 7.43
C PHE A 61 7.51 -0.49 7.82
N LEU A 62 8.69 -0.25 7.24
CA LEU A 62 9.55 0.87 7.59
C LEU A 62 9.65 1.84 6.42
N ARG A 63 9.37 3.12 6.67
CA ARG A 63 9.50 4.18 5.66
C ARG A 63 10.91 4.25 5.09
N GLU A 64 11.91 4.22 5.97
CA GLU A 64 13.32 4.45 5.64
C GLU A 64 14.05 3.20 5.10
N SER A 65 13.40 2.03 5.07
CA SER A 65 14.04 0.83 4.51
C SER A 65 14.14 0.95 2.99
N GLU A 66 15.32 0.73 2.43
CA GLU A 66 15.54 0.67 0.98
C GLU A 66 15.45 -0.75 0.41
N GLU A 67 15.51 -1.76 1.27
CA GLU A 67 15.61 -3.18 0.92
C GLU A 67 14.25 -3.80 0.59
N ASP A 68 13.20 -3.45 1.34
CA ASP A 68 11.87 -4.02 1.18
C ASP A 68 10.83 -2.92 0.95
N CYS A 69 9.98 -3.12 -0.07
CA CYS A 69 8.86 -2.23 -0.33
C CYS A 69 7.67 -2.95 -0.98
N VAL A 70 6.55 -2.23 -1.04
CA VAL A 70 5.50 -2.55 -2.01
C VAL A 70 5.68 -1.60 -3.20
N LEU A 71 6.02 -2.13 -4.37
CA LEU A 71 6.03 -1.35 -5.61
C LEU A 71 4.60 -1.27 -6.15
N VAL A 72 4.05 -0.06 -6.20
CA VAL A 72 2.77 0.21 -6.86
C VAL A 72 3.04 0.88 -8.19
N ASN A 73 2.47 0.34 -9.25
CA ASN A 73 2.57 0.87 -10.61
C ASN A 73 1.17 1.02 -11.21
N GLY A 74 0.97 2.09 -11.97
CA GLY A 74 -0.30 2.37 -12.64
C GLY A 74 -0.45 3.83 -13.08
N GLU A 75 -1.69 4.22 -13.37
CA GLU A 75 -2.09 5.59 -13.69
C GLU A 75 -2.74 6.24 -12.46
N LEU A 76 -2.56 7.55 -12.29
CA LEU A 76 -3.19 8.31 -11.21
C LEU A 76 -4.48 8.98 -11.70
N ASP A 77 -5.54 8.95 -10.91
CA ASP A 77 -6.70 9.84 -11.07
C ASP A 77 -6.73 10.98 -10.04
N PHE A 78 -5.89 10.90 -9.00
CA PHE A 78 -5.77 11.92 -7.97
C PHE A 78 -4.31 12.04 -7.49
N ASP A 79 -3.80 13.27 -7.47
CA ASP A 79 -2.49 13.63 -6.93
C ASP A 79 -2.63 14.88 -6.08
N ALA A 80 -2.53 14.69 -4.76
CA ALA A 80 -2.67 15.73 -3.76
C ALA A 80 -1.47 15.73 -2.79
N PRO A 81 -1.31 16.78 -1.97
CA PRO A 81 -0.22 16.87 -1.00
C PRO A 81 -0.19 15.72 0.02
N ASP A 82 -1.32 15.08 0.29
CA ASP A 82 -1.48 14.04 1.31
C ASP A 82 -1.89 12.66 0.76
N GLU A 83 -2.38 12.58 -0.48
CA GLU A 83 -2.86 11.34 -1.10
C GLU A 83 -2.46 11.24 -2.57
N LEU A 84 -2.02 10.04 -2.96
CA LEU A 84 -1.98 9.57 -4.34
C LEU A 84 -3.07 8.52 -4.51
N ARG A 85 -3.91 8.65 -5.54
CA ARG A 85 -4.87 7.61 -5.91
C ARG A 85 -4.58 7.09 -7.31
N PHE A 86 -4.47 5.78 -7.40
CA PHE A 86 -4.32 5.06 -8.66
C PHE A 86 -5.68 4.65 -9.21
N LEU A 87 -5.81 4.70 -10.53
CA LEU A 87 -6.93 4.14 -11.27
C LEU A 87 -6.90 2.61 -11.18
N ASN A 88 -8.01 2.00 -10.76
CA ASN A 88 -8.20 0.55 -10.83
C ASN A 88 -8.47 0.11 -12.28
N ASN A 89 -7.42 -0.09 -13.05
CA ASN A 89 -7.47 -0.59 -14.42
C ASN A 89 -6.40 -1.66 -14.67
N SER A 90 -6.30 -2.14 -15.91
CA SER A 90 -5.36 -3.19 -16.31
C SER A 90 -3.88 -2.83 -16.15
N ARG A 91 -3.54 -1.56 -15.88
CA ARG A 91 -2.18 -1.09 -15.63
C ARG A 91 -1.85 -1.02 -14.14
N LEU A 92 -2.82 -1.17 -13.25
CA LEU A 92 -2.61 -1.22 -11.81
C LEU A 92 -1.95 -2.54 -11.41
N SER A 93 -0.82 -2.45 -10.73
CA SER A 93 -0.15 -3.60 -10.13
C SER A 93 0.51 -3.21 -8.82
N TYR A 94 0.53 -4.12 -7.85
CA TYR A 94 1.25 -3.98 -6.59
C TYR A 94 1.97 -5.28 -6.25
N ILE A 95 3.27 -5.20 -5.97
CA ILE A 95 4.12 -6.37 -5.67
C ILE A 95 5.06 -6.08 -4.52
N PHE A 96 5.47 -7.11 -3.79
CA PHE A 96 6.61 -7.03 -2.88
C PHE A 96 7.91 -7.03 -3.70
N ALA A 97 8.82 -6.13 -3.37
CA ALA A 97 10.07 -5.92 -4.09
C ALA A 97 11.19 -5.41 -3.20
#